data_AF-A0A2P4SL63-F1
#
_entry.id   AF-A0A2P4SL63-F1
#
_cell.length_a   1.000
_cell.length_b   1.000
_cell.length_c   1.000
_cell.angle_alpha   90.00
_cell.angle_beta   90.00
_cell.angle_gamma   90.00
#
_symmetry.space_group_name_H-M   'P 1'
#
loop_
_entity.id
_entity.type
_entity.pdbx_description
1 polymer ?
#
loop_
_entity_poly.entity_id
_entity_poly.type
_entity_poly.pdbx_seq_one_letter_code
_entity_poly.pdbx_strand_id
1 'polypeptide(L)'
;MYSEGKINESLSHVFFPGIALLYLQLYRVTKNQSHLQRSLDYVKRILRNLNGRRVTFLCGDAGPLAVGAVVYHMLKNESESKECVARLLQLQRTVISMDAELPDELLYGRAGYLYALLYLNTEIASDTVSQSIIKEVGLFSLSSATAYGKGR
;
A
#
# COMPACT_ATOMS: atom_id res chain seq x y z
N MET A 1 6.64 -9.96 -34.21
CA MET A 1 5.68 -8.96 -33.70
C MET A 1 4.77 -9.67 -32.72
N TYR A 2 5.16 -9.71 -31.44
CA TYR A 2 4.29 -10.22 -30.39
C TYR A 2 3.33 -9.10 -30.01
N SER A 3 2.06 -9.24 -30.40
CA SER A 3 1.00 -8.35 -29.98
C SER A 3 0.87 -8.45 -28.46
N GLU A 4 1.23 -7.37 -27.76
CA GLU A 4 0.91 -7.19 -26.34
C GLU A 4 -0.62 -7.22 -26.20
N GLY A 5 -1.15 -8.38 -25.84
CA GLY A 5 -2.52 -8.54 -25.40
C GLY A 5 -2.75 -7.57 -24.25
N LYS A 6 -3.66 -6.63 -24.46
CA LYS A 6 -4.10 -5.62 -23.50
C LYS A 6 -4.57 -6.34 -22.24
N ILE A 7 -3.67 -6.50 -21.27
CA ILE A 7 -3.97 -7.11 -19.98
C ILE A 7 -5.03 -6.19 -19.35
N ASN A 8 -6.23 -6.72 -19.15
CA ASN A 8 -7.37 -5.98 -18.62
C ASN A 8 -6.93 -5.11 -17.42
N GLU A 9 -7.19 -3.80 -17.51
CA GLU A 9 -6.85 -2.80 -16.47
C GLU A 9 -7.29 -3.21 -15.06
N SER A 10 -8.27 -4.11 -14.96
CA SER A 10 -8.82 -4.66 -13.73
C SER A 10 -7.87 -5.55 -12.90
N LEU A 11 -6.90 -6.25 -13.52
CA LEU A 11 -5.97 -7.15 -12.78
C LEU A 11 -4.63 -6.47 -12.44
N SER A 12 -4.36 -5.33 -13.07
CA SER A 12 -3.14 -4.53 -12.88
C SER A 12 -2.89 -4.19 -11.41
N HIS A 13 -3.95 -3.87 -10.67
CA HIS A 13 -3.86 -3.47 -9.26
C HIS A 13 -3.48 -4.59 -8.30
N VAL A 14 -3.66 -5.87 -8.67
CA VAL A 14 -3.28 -7.02 -7.82
C VAL A 14 -1.94 -7.59 -8.28
N PHE A 15 -1.72 -7.65 -9.59
CA PHE A 15 -0.58 -8.36 -10.17
C PHE A 15 0.73 -7.57 -10.09
N PHE A 16 0.71 -6.28 -10.42
CA PHE A 16 1.93 -5.47 -10.49
C PHE A 16 2.55 -5.12 -9.13
N PRO A 17 1.79 -4.80 -8.05
CA PRO A 17 2.40 -4.56 -6.73
C PRO A 17 3.06 -5.83 -6.18
N GLY A 18 2.47 -7.00 -6.43
CA GLY A 18 3.07 -8.29 -6.07
C GLY A 18 4.41 -8.55 -6.77
N ILE A 19 4.51 -8.21 -8.07
CA ILE A 19 5.78 -8.31 -8.82
C ILE A 19 6.83 -7.34 -8.27
N ALA A 20 6.45 -6.09 -7.98
CA ALA A 20 7.35 -5.12 -7.38
C ALA A 20 7.88 -5.62 -6.02
N LEU A 21 6.99 -6.12 -5.16
CA LEU A 21 7.36 -6.75 -3.88
C LEU A 21 8.31 -7.93 -4.07
N LEU A 22 8.06 -8.80 -5.05
CA LEU A 22 8.93 -9.92 -5.35
C LEU A 22 10.35 -9.46 -5.72
N TYR A 23 10.47 -8.46 -6.61
CA TYR A 23 11.78 -7.91 -6.97
C TYR A 23 12.48 -7.21 -5.80
N LEU A 24 11.72 -6.53 -4.93
CA LEU A 24 12.25 -5.97 -3.69
C LEU A 24 12.78 -7.07 -2.75
N GLN A 25 12.06 -8.19 -2.60
CA GLN A 25 12.52 -9.33 -1.81
C GLN A 25 13.75 -10.00 -2.43
N LEU A 26 13.78 -10.17 -3.76
CA LEU A 26 14.97 -10.65 -4.46
C LEU A 26 16.17 -9.74 -4.21
N TYR A 27 16.00 -8.42 -4.23
CA TYR A 27 17.06 -7.49 -3.85
C TYR A 27 17.53 -7.71 -2.40
N ARG A 28 16.62 -7.97 -1.45
CA ARG A 28 17.02 -8.20 -0.05
C ARG A 28 17.93 -9.42 0.10
N VAL A 29 17.64 -10.49 -0.63
CA VAL A 29 18.41 -11.75 -0.60
C VAL A 29 19.70 -11.64 -1.42
N THR A 30 19.64 -11.11 -2.64
CA THR A 30 20.80 -11.12 -3.56
C THR A 30 21.66 -9.88 -3.47
N LYS A 31 21.16 -8.78 -2.91
CA LYS A 31 21.76 -7.43 -2.89
C LYS A 31 22.11 -6.88 -4.28
N ASN A 32 21.52 -7.45 -5.34
CA ASN A 32 21.76 -7.01 -6.71
C ASN A 32 20.88 -5.80 -7.06
N GLN A 33 21.52 -4.66 -7.35
CA GLN A 33 20.85 -3.40 -7.69
C GLN A 33 19.92 -3.49 -8.92
N SER A 34 20.17 -4.43 -9.85
CA SER A 34 19.29 -4.64 -11.00
C SER A 34 17.86 -5.06 -10.60
N HIS A 35 17.71 -5.82 -9.51
CA HIS A 35 16.40 -6.20 -8.98
C HIS A 35 15.66 -4.99 -8.39
N LEU A 36 16.39 -4.12 -7.68
CA LEU A 36 15.82 -2.90 -7.11
C LEU A 36 15.34 -1.94 -8.20
N GLN A 37 16.12 -1.78 -9.28
CA GLN A 37 15.72 -0.95 -10.43
C GLN A 37 14.49 -1.53 -11.15
N ARG A 38 14.42 -2.85 -11.34
CA ARG A 38 13.21 -3.49 -11.89
C ARG A 38 11.99 -3.27 -11.01
N SER A 39 12.14 -3.40 -9.69
CA SER A 39 11.06 -3.07 -8.74
C SER A 39 10.58 -1.64 -8.93
N LEU A 40 11.50 -0.69 -9.08
CA LEU A 40 11.16 0.72 -9.31
C LEU A 40 10.38 0.93 -10.61
N ASP A 41 10.76 0.27 -11.71
CA ASP A 41 10.07 0.41 -12.99
C ASP A 41 8.62 -0.06 -12.91
N TYR A 42 8.35 -1.18 -12.22
CA TYR A 42 6.99 -1.63 -11.95
C TYR A 42 6.23 -0.63 -11.08
N VAL A 43 6.82 -0.17 -9.97
CA VAL A 43 6.22 0.85 -9.09
C VAL A 43 5.82 2.08 -9.90
N LYS A 44 6.73 2.67 -10.68
CA LYS A 44 6.46 3.87 -11.48
C LYS A 44 5.31 3.69 -12.46
N ARG A 45 5.20 2.52 -13.09
CA ARG A 45 4.08 2.20 -13.99
C ARG A 45 2.75 2.15 -13.24
N ILE A 46 2.73 1.55 -12.05
CA ILE A 46 1.51 1.44 -11.24
C ILE A 46 1.10 2.81 -10.67
N LEU A 47 2.06 3.59 -10.16
CA LEU A 47 1.82 4.90 -9.53
C LEU A 47 1.14 5.90 -10.48
N ARG A 48 1.34 5.75 -11.80
CA ARG A 48 0.70 6.56 -12.85
C ARG A 48 -0.78 6.22 -13.07
N ASN A 49 -1.19 5.01 -12.69
CA ASN A 49 -2.54 4.47 -12.95
C ASN A 49 -3.35 4.28 -11.65
N LEU A 50 -2.95 4.92 -10.55
CA LEU A 50 -3.71 4.90 -9.30
C LEU A 50 -5.01 5.68 -9.47
N ASN A 51 -6.11 5.11 -8.98
CA ASN A 51 -7.46 5.63 -9.21
C ASN A 51 -8.22 5.97 -7.91
N GLY A 52 -7.59 5.76 -6.75
CA GLY A 52 -8.13 6.08 -5.43
C GLY A 52 -9.32 5.22 -4.99
N ARG A 53 -9.75 4.22 -5.80
CA ARG A 53 -10.98 3.45 -5.52
C ARG A 53 -10.82 2.43 -4.41
N ARG A 54 -9.61 1.91 -4.21
CA ARG A 54 -9.29 0.88 -3.21
C ARG A 54 -8.10 1.31 -2.39
N VAL A 55 -8.18 1.10 -1.09
CA VAL A 55 -7.24 1.66 -0.10
C VAL A 55 -6.35 0.61 0.56
N THR A 56 -6.43 -0.66 0.18
CA THR A 56 -5.70 -1.75 0.86
C THR A 56 -4.34 -2.04 0.24
N PHE A 57 -3.46 -2.68 1.01
CA PHE A 57 -2.12 -3.05 0.55
C PHE A 57 -2.13 -4.03 -0.62
N LEU A 58 -2.98 -5.06 -0.61
CA LEU A 58 -2.93 -6.14 -1.60
C LEU A 58 -3.75 -5.83 -2.86
N CYS A 59 -4.84 -5.09 -2.72
CA CYS A 59 -5.81 -4.90 -3.80
C CYS A 59 -6.15 -3.43 -4.07
N GLY A 60 -5.39 -2.50 -3.50
CA GLY A 60 -5.61 -1.08 -3.63
C GLY A 60 -4.32 -0.27 -3.75
N ASP A 61 -4.47 1.05 -3.70
CA ASP A 61 -3.42 2.01 -3.97
C ASP A 61 -2.39 2.07 -2.84
N ALA A 62 -2.75 1.61 -1.64
CA ALA A 62 -1.84 1.59 -0.51
C ALA A 62 -0.64 0.65 -0.71
N GLY A 63 -0.80 -0.44 -1.47
CA GLY A 63 0.30 -1.36 -1.79
C GLY A 63 1.40 -0.70 -2.60
N PRO A 64 1.09 -0.24 -3.83
CA PRO A 64 2.05 0.47 -4.68
C PRO A 64 2.69 1.67 -3.99
N LEU A 65 1.93 2.44 -3.20
CA LEU A 65 2.46 3.58 -2.46
C LEU A 65 3.44 3.13 -1.36
N ALA A 66 3.08 2.11 -0.57
CA ALA A 66 3.94 1.62 0.50
C ALA A 66 5.22 0.97 -0.04
N VAL A 67 5.10 0.12 -1.07
CA VAL A 67 6.23 -0.52 -1.75
C VAL A 67 7.11 0.53 -2.43
N GLY A 68 6.49 1.50 -3.10
CA GLY A 68 7.19 2.59 -3.75
C GLY A 68 8.01 3.44 -2.78
N ALA A 69 7.44 3.79 -1.62
CA ALA A 69 8.16 4.52 -0.59
C ALA A 69 9.43 3.76 -0.14
N VAL A 70 9.32 2.46 0.14
CA VAL A 70 10.47 1.63 0.53
C VAL A 70 11.51 1.54 -0.58
N VAL A 71 11.10 1.33 -1.83
CA VAL A 71 12.02 1.26 -2.98
C VAL A 71 12.75 2.59 -3.16
N TYR A 72 12.04 3.71 -3.10
CA TYR A 72 12.65 5.05 -3.21
C TYR A 72 13.61 5.34 -2.05
N HIS A 73 13.23 4.97 -0.83
CA HIS A 73 14.10 5.09 0.34
C HIS A 73 15.39 4.26 0.19
N MET A 74 15.28 3.00 -0.24
CA MET A 74 16.44 2.12 -0.51
C MET A 74 17.36 2.68 -1.60
N LEU A 75 16.82 3.45 -2.55
CA LEU A 75 17.55 4.16 -3.59
C LEU A 75 18.08 5.54 -3.15
N LYS A 76 17.93 5.89 -1.87
CA LYS A 76 18.29 7.20 -1.28
C LYS A 76 17.55 8.39 -1.92
N ASN A 77 16.38 8.14 -2.49
CA ASN A 77 15.50 9.17 -3.01
C ASN A 77 14.41 9.51 -1.99
N GLU A 78 14.80 10.33 -1.01
CA GLU A 78 13.93 10.73 0.11
C GLU A 78 12.72 11.56 -0.34
N SER A 79 12.84 12.33 -1.42
CA SER A 79 11.74 13.18 -1.91
C SER A 79 10.56 12.32 -2.37
N GLU A 80 10.81 11.38 -3.29
CA GLU A 80 9.79 10.49 -3.82
C GLU A 80 9.26 9.52 -2.76
N SER A 81 10.13 9.09 -1.84
CA SER A 81 9.72 8.26 -0.71
C SER A 81 8.68 8.98 0.15
N LYS A 82 8.97 10.22 0.57
CA LYS A 82 8.04 11.04 1.36
C LYS A 82 6.77 11.38 0.61
N GLU A 83 6.84 11.60 -0.70
CA GLU A 83 5.64 11.81 -1.51
C GLU A 83 4.73 10.57 -1.50
N CYS A 84 5.29 9.37 -1.64
CA CYS A 84 4.53 8.12 -1.58
C CYS A 84 3.87 7.94 -0.20
N VAL A 85 4.59 8.25 0.90
CA VAL A 85 4.03 8.22 2.25
C VAL A 85 2.91 9.25 2.40
N ALA A 86 3.10 10.49 1.94
CA ALA A 86 2.09 11.54 2.02
C ALA A 86 0.81 11.16 1.27
N ARG A 87 0.93 10.60 0.06
CA ARG A 87 -0.20 10.08 -0.72
C ARG A 87 -0.89 8.91 -0.03
N LEU A 88 -0.15 8.02 0.63
CA LEU A 88 -0.73 6.93 1.42
C LEU A 88 -1.56 7.48 2.59
N LEU A 89 -1.07 8.50 3.29
CA LEU A 89 -1.78 9.13 4.40
C LEU A 89 -3.04 9.88 3.95
N GLN A 90 -3.07 10.41 2.73
CA GLN A 90 -4.29 11.02 2.19
C GLN A 90 -5.44 10.01 2.06
N LEU A 91 -5.14 8.73 1.83
CA LEU A 91 -6.15 7.65 1.78
C LEU A 91 -6.80 7.39 3.14
N GLN A 92 -6.17 7.82 4.25
CA GLN A 92 -6.70 7.64 5.60
C GLN A 92 -8.12 8.21 5.71
N ARG A 93 -8.39 9.37 5.09
CA ARG A 93 -9.71 10.03 5.12
C ARG A 93 -10.83 9.13 4.63
N THR A 94 -10.56 8.31 3.61
CA THR A 94 -11.52 7.35 3.08
C THR A 94 -11.71 6.15 4.02
N VAL A 95 -10.68 5.78 4.78
CA VAL A 95 -10.71 4.62 5.71
C VAL A 95 -11.46 4.93 7.00
N ILE A 96 -11.31 6.15 7.53
CA ILE A 96 -11.94 6.61 8.78
C ILE A 96 -13.29 7.31 8.56
N SER A 97 -13.75 7.41 7.31
CA SER A 97 -15.06 7.99 7.02
C SER A 97 -16.17 7.08 7.54
N MET A 98 -17.14 7.63 8.28
CA MET A 98 -18.32 6.90 8.75
C MET A 98 -19.21 6.41 7.60
N ASP A 99 -19.15 7.08 6.45
CA ASP A 99 -19.89 6.69 5.24
C ASP A 99 -19.18 5.60 4.43
N ALA A 100 -17.95 5.25 4.78
CA ALA A 100 -17.22 4.20 4.09
C ALA A 100 -17.61 2.83 4.65
N GLU A 101 -18.43 2.09 3.90
CA GLU A 101 -18.69 0.66 4.10
C GLU A 101 -17.45 -0.18 3.72
N LEU A 102 -16.34 0.03 4.41
CA LEU A 102 -15.16 -0.81 4.30
C LEU A 102 -15.29 -1.99 5.27
N PRO A 103 -15.03 -3.23 4.84
CA PRO A 103 -14.95 -4.36 5.75
C PRO A 103 -13.73 -4.23 6.68
N ASP A 104 -13.66 -5.05 7.73
CA ASP A 104 -12.51 -5.09 8.66
C ASP A 104 -11.57 -6.28 8.34
N GLU A 105 -11.31 -6.53 7.06
CA GLU A 105 -10.47 -7.62 6.55
C GLU A 105 -9.20 -7.14 5.83
N LEU A 106 -8.31 -8.07 5.50
CA LEU A 106 -7.00 -7.75 4.92
C LEU A 106 -7.06 -7.33 3.44
N LEU A 107 -7.95 -7.94 2.65
CA LEU A 107 -7.94 -7.75 1.19
C LEU A 107 -8.58 -6.43 0.75
N TYR A 108 -9.73 -6.09 1.33
CA TYR A 108 -10.50 -4.91 0.93
C TYR A 108 -10.87 -3.99 2.10
N GLY A 109 -10.41 -4.32 3.29
CA GLY A 109 -10.81 -3.65 4.52
C GLY A 109 -9.75 -2.79 5.19
N ARG A 110 -10.13 -2.27 6.36
CA ARG A 110 -9.30 -1.39 7.18
C ARG A 110 -8.01 -2.06 7.65
N ALA A 111 -8.06 -3.37 7.94
CA ALA A 111 -6.88 -4.15 8.29
C ALA A 111 -5.84 -4.17 7.16
N GLY A 112 -6.28 -4.19 5.90
CA GLY A 112 -5.41 -4.10 4.73
C GLY A 112 -4.69 -2.76 4.59
N TYR A 113 -5.34 -1.65 4.95
CA TYR A 113 -4.70 -0.34 5.01
C TYR A 113 -3.75 -0.22 6.21
N LEU A 114 -4.17 -0.70 7.38
CA LEU A 114 -3.34 -0.74 8.58
C LEU A 114 -2.04 -1.50 8.34
N TYR A 115 -2.10 -2.63 7.62
CA TYR A 115 -0.91 -3.37 7.21
C TYR A 115 0.07 -2.51 6.39
N ALA A 116 -0.43 -1.69 5.45
CA ALA A 116 0.42 -0.80 4.66
C ALA A 116 1.17 0.24 5.52
N LEU A 117 0.48 0.80 6.53
CA LEU A 117 1.10 1.76 7.46
C LEU A 117 2.19 1.09 8.31
N LEU A 118 1.89 -0.09 8.86
CA LEU A 118 2.86 -0.84 9.66
C LEU A 118 4.06 -1.30 8.82
N TYR A 119 3.83 -1.70 7.57
CA TYR A 119 4.89 -2.06 6.63
C TYR A 119 5.90 -0.93 6.44
N LEU A 120 5.45 0.33 6.29
CA LEU A 120 6.37 1.47 6.21
C LEU A 120 7.21 1.64 7.48
N ASN A 121 6.58 1.50 8.65
CA ASN A 121 7.29 1.63 9.92
C ASN A 121 8.31 0.52 10.14
N THR A 122 8.10 -0.67 9.57
CA THR A 122 9.07 -1.77 9.63
C THR A 122 10.21 -1.63 8.63
N GLU A 123 9.99 -0.98 7.49
CA GLU A 123 10.92 -1.03 6.35
C GLU A 123 11.75 0.24 6.15
N ILE A 124 11.26 1.38 6.62
CA ILE A 124 11.97 2.67 6.53
C ILE A 124 12.49 3.05 7.92
N ALA A 125 11.58 3.40 8.82
CA ALA A 125 11.88 3.73 10.21
C ALA A 125 10.61 3.63 11.05
N SER A 126 10.74 3.26 12.33
CA SER A 126 9.61 3.01 13.24
C SER A 126 8.66 4.22 13.45
N ASP A 127 9.10 5.41 13.07
CA ASP A 127 8.42 6.71 13.19
C ASP A 127 8.00 7.30 11.84
N THR A 128 8.12 6.55 10.74
CA THR A 128 7.74 7.01 9.38
C THR A 128 6.27 7.44 9.33
N VAL A 129 5.41 6.67 9.98
CA VAL A 129 3.98 6.97 10.19
C VAL A 129 3.74 7.16 11.68
N SER A 130 3.06 8.28 12.01
CA SER A 130 2.70 8.60 13.40
C SER A 130 1.86 7.50 14.03
N GLN A 131 2.21 7.14 15.27
CA GLN A 131 1.46 6.19 16.08
C GLN A 131 0.01 6.63 16.34
N SER A 132 -0.27 7.93 16.30
CA SER A 132 -1.64 8.44 16.41
C SER A 132 -2.54 7.94 15.27
N ILE A 133 -2.03 7.95 14.03
CA ILE A 133 -2.76 7.53 12.83
C ILE A 133 -3.03 6.01 12.87
N ILE A 134 -2.02 5.23 13.26
CA ILE A 134 -2.14 3.77 13.38
C ILE A 134 -3.20 3.41 14.43
N LYS A 135 -3.19 4.08 15.59
CA LYS A 135 -4.17 3.89 16.65
C LYS A 135 -5.58 4.30 16.22
N GLU A 136 -5.71 5.39 15.47
CA GLU A 136 -7.00 5.87 14.98
C GLU A 136 -7.67 4.86 14.05
N VAL A 137 -6.94 4.33 13.06
CA VAL A 137 -7.44 3.29 12.14
C VAL A 137 -7.79 1.99 12.90
N GLY A 138 -6.95 1.61 13.88
CA GLY A 138 -7.20 0.44 14.73
C GLY A 138 -8.44 0.60 15.61
N LEU A 139 -8.61 1.75 16.26
CA LEU A 139 -9.75 2.04 17.12
C LEU A 139 -11.05 2.09 16.33
N PHE A 140 -11.03 2.64 15.12
CA PHE A 140 -12.20 2.66 14.25
C PHE A 140 -12.65 1.23 13.87
N SER A 141 -11.70 0.34 13.57
CA SER A 141 -11.98 -1.08 13.27
C SER A 141 -12.52 -1.87 14.48
N LEU A 142 -12.18 -1.47 15.71
CA LEU A 142 -12.74 -2.04 16.95
C LEU A 142 -14.14 -1.49 17.25
N SER A 143 -14.36 -0.21 16.93
CA SER A 143 -15.62 0.48 17.16
C SER A 143 -16.72 -0.01 16.20
N SER A 144 -16.38 -0.28 14.94
CA SER A 144 -17.26 -0.97 13.99
C SER A 144 -17.65 -2.36 14.52
N ALA A 145 -16.68 -3.17 14.97
CA ALA A 145 -16.94 -4.52 15.49
C ALA A 145 -17.88 -4.54 16.72
N THR A 146 -17.75 -3.57 17.62
CA THR A 146 -18.61 -3.47 18.83
C THR A 146 -20.02 -2.94 18.53
N ALA A 147 -20.18 -2.09 17.50
CA ALA A 147 -21.50 -1.65 17.02
C ALA A 147 -22.32 -2.82 16.45
N TYR A 148 -21.69 -3.79 15.76
CA TYR A 148 -22.36 -5.01 15.29
C TYR A 148 -22.78 -5.96 16.43
N GLY A 149 -22.12 -5.90 17.59
CA GLY A 149 -22.40 -6.77 18.74
C GLY A 149 -23.66 -6.43 19.54
N LYS A 150 -24.30 -5.28 19.29
CA LYS A 150 -25.50 -4.82 20.02
C LYS A 150 -26.84 -5.14 19.33
N GLY A 151 -26.81 -5.86 18.21
CA GLY A 151 -27.99 -6.18 17.40
C GLY A 151 -28.47 -7.64 17.46
N ARG A 152 -28.14 -8.40 18.51
CA ARG A 152 -28.65 -9.76 18.73
C ARG A 152 -29.31 -9.90 20.09
#